data_AF-A0A3N4ZZV1-F1
#
_entry.id   AF-A0A3N4ZZV1-F1
#
_cell.length_a   1.000
_cell.length_b   1.000
_cell.length_c   1.000
_cell.angle_alpha   90.00
_cell.angle_beta   90.00
_cell.angle_gamma   90.00
#
_symmetry.space_group_name_H-M   'P 1'
#
loop_
_entity.id
_entity.type
_entity.pdbx_description
1 polymer ?
#
loop_
_entity_poly.entity_id
_entity_poly.type
_entity_poly.pdbx_seq_one_letter_code
_entity_poly.pdbx_strand_id
1 'polypeptide(L)'
;MSTAILTGQPVPGSSIEGDLRSLGFDVRTASDTADAETLLAQAPGDQRVAVVDARFVGHLHALRLGLTDPRFPLAAIPGAVTAQPAGRQALTRAMARENSAGGGTALAVDSLADRIVTALDSDGADVHHPELGSLVAAVPADPQSRNEARQAVANVDDEAVRLKSAVKSRDGFFTTFFISPYSRYIARWCARRGLTPNQVTTASLLTALIAAGCAATGTRLGFVAAGVLLIASFVLDCTDGQLARYSLQYSTLGAWLDATFDRAKEYAYYAGLALGAARGGDDVWALALGAMILQTCRHVVDFSFNEANHDATANTSPTAALSDKLDSVGWTVWVRRMIVLPIGERWAMIAVLTAVTTPRITFYVLLIGCAFAATYTTAGRVLRSLTRKAQRTDRAAQALADLADSGPLAELLGRAARGESRHSMAYLAFVGAALVTLSALLWGAGWQTVLCGVGYVLMSAVTVLRPLKGPLDWLVPPLFRAAEYGTVLVLAAKADVNGALPAAFGLVAAVAYHHYDTVYRIRGNAGASPAWLVRAIGGHEGRTLLVTVLAAVLTASQFKVALAVVAVAVALVVLVESIRFWVSSGAPAVHDEGEPA
;
A
#
# COMPACT_ATOMS: atom_id res chain seq x y z
N MET A 1 -21.02 -13.42 19.68
CA MET A 1 -21.40 -12.27 18.84
C MET A 1 -21.02 -11.02 19.60
N SER A 2 -20.53 -9.98 18.91
CA SER A 2 -20.19 -8.71 19.55
C SER A 2 -21.33 -8.18 20.43
N THR A 3 -21.03 -7.56 21.57
CA THR A 3 -22.04 -7.07 22.51
C THR A 3 -22.13 -5.55 22.47
N ALA A 4 -23.32 -4.98 22.43
CA ALA A 4 -23.55 -3.55 22.63
C ALA A 4 -24.33 -3.31 23.92
N ILE A 5 -23.80 -2.48 24.80
CA ILE A 5 -24.39 -2.13 26.08
C ILE A 5 -25.02 -0.74 25.95
N LEU A 6 -26.34 -0.68 25.95
CA LEU A 6 -27.13 0.54 25.98
C LEU A 6 -27.15 1.11 27.40
N THR A 7 -26.82 2.38 27.53
CA THR A 7 -26.69 3.08 28.82
C THR A 7 -27.62 4.30 28.85
N GLY A 8 -28.17 4.62 30.03
CA GLY A 8 -29.15 5.69 30.18
C GLY A 8 -30.60 5.24 29.97
N GLN A 9 -31.53 6.18 30.08
CA GLN A 9 -32.96 5.87 30.03
C GLN A 9 -33.42 5.53 28.60
N PRO A 10 -34.17 4.42 28.41
CA PRO A 10 -34.74 4.08 27.10
C PRO A 10 -35.62 5.20 26.57
N VAL A 11 -35.41 5.57 25.30
CA VAL A 11 -36.19 6.63 24.66
C VAL A 11 -37.26 6.01 23.74
N PRO A 12 -38.56 6.24 23.98
CA PRO A 12 -39.62 5.72 23.12
C PRO A 12 -39.43 6.12 21.65
N GLY A 13 -39.62 5.14 20.76
CA GLY A 13 -39.48 5.31 19.32
C GLY A 13 -38.03 5.52 18.83
N SER A 14 -37.02 5.22 19.66
CA SER A 14 -35.62 5.19 19.21
C SER A 14 -35.36 3.98 18.30
N SER A 15 -34.59 4.18 17.22
CA SER A 15 -34.16 3.10 16.31
C SER A 15 -32.91 2.37 16.79
N ILE A 16 -32.22 2.88 17.82
CA ILE A 16 -30.86 2.50 18.19
C ILE A 16 -30.68 0.99 18.41
N GLU A 17 -31.65 0.34 19.04
CA GLU A 17 -31.60 -1.10 19.32
C GLU A 17 -31.67 -1.92 18.02
N GLY A 18 -32.54 -1.51 17.09
CA GLY A 18 -32.65 -2.13 15.77
C GLY A 18 -31.40 -1.86 14.91
N ASP A 19 -30.87 -0.65 14.97
CA ASP A 19 -29.65 -0.24 14.28
C ASP A 19 -28.45 -1.08 14.74
N LEU A 20 -28.24 -1.21 16.05
CA LEU A 20 -27.17 -2.03 16.62
C LEU A 20 -27.31 -3.52 16.26
N ARG A 21 -28.54 -4.08 16.31
CA ARG A 21 -28.77 -5.46 15.85
C ARG A 21 -28.49 -5.64 14.36
N SER A 22 -28.83 -4.66 13.52
CA SER A 22 -28.53 -4.70 12.09
C SER A 22 -27.02 -4.67 11.79
N LEU A 23 -26.22 -4.12 12.71
CA LEU A 23 -24.76 -4.14 12.68
C LEU A 23 -24.15 -5.43 13.29
N GLY A 24 -24.99 -6.38 13.73
CA GLY A 24 -24.56 -7.67 14.25
C GLY A 24 -24.22 -7.70 15.75
N PHE A 25 -24.68 -6.71 16.53
CA PHE A 25 -24.52 -6.71 17.98
C PHE A 25 -25.66 -7.45 18.69
N ASP A 26 -25.30 -8.22 19.72
CA ASP A 26 -26.21 -8.60 20.80
C ASP A 26 -26.38 -7.40 21.74
N VAL A 27 -27.61 -6.90 21.86
CA VAL A 27 -27.88 -5.64 22.58
C VAL A 27 -28.36 -5.95 24.00
N ARG A 28 -27.66 -5.38 24.99
CA ARG A 28 -27.98 -5.45 26.41
C ARG A 28 -28.19 -4.05 26.95
N THR A 29 -29.11 -3.87 27.89
CA THR A 29 -29.40 -2.57 28.50
C THR A 29 -28.92 -2.56 29.94
N ALA A 30 -28.16 -1.53 30.31
CA ALA A 30 -27.70 -1.31 31.67
C ALA A 30 -28.61 -0.33 32.41
N SER A 31 -28.98 -0.63 33.65
CA SER A 31 -29.78 0.29 34.48
C SER A 31 -28.96 1.48 35.00
N ASP A 32 -27.68 1.28 35.24
CA ASP A 32 -26.73 2.28 35.75
C ASP A 32 -25.28 1.93 35.33
N THR A 33 -24.31 2.73 35.79
CA THR A 33 -22.89 2.54 35.47
C THR A 33 -22.32 1.23 36.04
N ALA A 34 -22.77 0.79 37.21
CA ALA A 34 -22.28 -0.45 37.83
C ALA A 34 -22.81 -1.69 37.10
N ASP A 35 -24.06 -1.65 36.65
CA ASP A 35 -24.63 -2.67 35.78
C ASP A 35 -23.94 -2.68 34.41
N ALA A 36 -23.62 -1.51 33.84
CA ALA A 36 -22.86 -1.42 32.60
C ALA A 36 -21.46 -2.06 32.72
N GLU A 37 -20.75 -1.83 33.83
CA GLU A 37 -19.48 -2.49 34.12
C GLU A 37 -19.63 -4.02 34.27
N THR A 38 -20.69 -4.46 34.94
CA THR A 38 -21.01 -5.89 35.11
C THR A 38 -21.27 -6.57 33.76
N LEU A 39 -22.10 -5.96 32.92
CA LEU A 39 -22.36 -6.45 31.55
C LEU A 39 -21.10 -6.43 30.69
N LEU A 40 -20.24 -5.43 30.86
CA LEU A 40 -18.95 -5.34 30.17
C LEU A 40 -18.03 -6.50 30.57
N ALA A 41 -17.99 -6.87 31.84
CA ALA A 41 -17.20 -7.98 32.36
C ALA A 41 -17.73 -9.36 31.93
N GLN A 42 -19.06 -9.49 31.75
CA GLN A 42 -19.69 -10.73 31.27
C GLN A 42 -19.51 -10.97 29.76
N ALA A 43 -19.23 -9.92 28.99
CA ALA A 43 -19.02 -10.06 27.55
C ALA A 43 -17.69 -10.79 27.26
N PRO A 44 -17.66 -11.77 26.34
CA PRO A 44 -16.46 -12.55 26.02
C PRO A 44 -15.26 -11.66 25.67
N GLY A 45 -14.09 -11.95 26.25
CA GLY A 45 -12.88 -11.13 26.09
C GLY A 45 -12.28 -11.15 24.67
N ASP A 46 -12.60 -12.18 23.90
CA ASP A 46 -12.21 -12.37 22.49
C ASP A 46 -13.18 -11.68 21.50
N GLN A 47 -14.22 -11.01 22.00
CA GLN A 47 -15.23 -10.36 21.18
C GLN A 47 -15.20 -8.84 21.35
N ARG A 48 -15.68 -8.15 20.31
CA ARG A 48 -15.88 -6.70 20.34
C ARG A 48 -17.01 -6.34 21.29
N VAL A 49 -16.84 -5.25 22.03
CA VAL A 49 -17.91 -4.66 22.85
C VAL A 49 -18.08 -3.18 22.51
N ALA A 50 -19.30 -2.68 22.61
CA ALA A 50 -19.64 -1.27 22.48
C ALA A 50 -20.45 -0.80 23.71
N VAL A 51 -20.27 0.46 24.08
CA VAL A 51 -21.09 1.18 25.07
C VAL A 51 -21.72 2.35 24.35
N VAL A 52 -23.05 2.44 24.37
CA VAL A 52 -23.81 3.39 23.56
C VAL A 52 -24.89 4.06 24.43
N ASP A 53 -25.05 5.38 24.33
CA ASP A 53 -26.12 6.10 25.03
C ASP A 53 -27.47 5.82 24.36
N ALA A 54 -28.48 5.47 25.15
CA ALA A 54 -29.83 5.16 24.68
C ALA A 54 -30.53 6.35 24.01
N ARG A 55 -30.07 7.58 24.28
CA ARG A 55 -30.56 8.82 23.65
C ARG A 55 -29.93 9.10 22.29
N PHE A 56 -28.96 8.30 21.84
CA PHE A 56 -28.28 8.51 20.57
C PHE A 56 -29.27 8.74 19.42
N VAL A 57 -29.06 9.82 18.66
CA VAL A 57 -29.73 10.11 17.40
C VAL A 57 -28.67 10.35 16.34
N GLY A 58 -28.68 9.53 15.30
CA GLY A 58 -27.70 9.64 14.24
C GLY A 58 -27.97 8.66 13.11
N HIS A 59 -27.06 8.66 12.13
CA HIS A 59 -27.12 7.77 10.99
C HIS A 59 -26.62 6.37 11.33
N LEU A 60 -27.22 5.34 10.71
CA LEU A 60 -26.72 3.97 10.82
C LEU A 60 -25.27 3.86 10.30
N HIS A 61 -24.91 4.59 9.25
CA HIS A 61 -23.52 4.59 8.78
C HIS A 61 -22.55 5.23 9.78
N ALA A 62 -22.97 6.23 10.57
CA ALA A 62 -22.12 6.81 11.62
C ALA A 62 -21.81 5.77 12.70
N LEU A 63 -22.84 5.03 13.17
CA LEU A 63 -22.64 3.89 14.07
C LEU A 63 -21.76 2.80 13.44
N ARG A 64 -21.94 2.52 12.14
CA ARG A 64 -21.09 1.56 11.42
C ARG A 64 -19.62 1.98 11.48
N LEU A 65 -19.30 3.24 11.15
CA LEU A 65 -17.94 3.78 11.20
C LEU A 65 -17.36 3.76 12.62
N GLY A 66 -18.13 4.22 13.61
CA GLY A 66 -17.69 4.31 15.00
C GLY A 66 -17.57 2.98 15.72
N LEU A 67 -18.35 1.96 15.33
CA LEU A 67 -18.48 0.72 16.12
C LEU A 67 -17.96 -0.52 15.43
N THR A 68 -17.83 -0.56 14.10
CA THR A 68 -17.56 -1.83 13.38
C THR A 68 -16.24 -1.88 12.63
N ASP A 69 -15.50 -0.78 12.53
CA ASP A 69 -14.22 -0.77 11.82
C ASP A 69 -13.20 -1.73 12.48
N PRO A 70 -12.73 -2.79 11.78
CA PRO A 70 -11.81 -3.78 12.32
C PRO A 70 -10.36 -3.28 12.45
N ARG A 71 -10.01 -2.11 11.92
CA ARG A 71 -8.64 -1.60 11.94
C ARG A 71 -8.23 -1.00 13.29
N PHE A 72 -9.19 -0.48 14.03
CA PHE A 72 -8.93 0.27 15.25
C PHE A 72 -9.28 -0.54 16.50
N PRO A 73 -8.33 -0.75 17.44
CA PRO A 73 -8.61 -1.41 18.71
C PRO A 73 -9.67 -0.70 19.56
N LEU A 74 -9.68 0.64 19.50
CA LEU A 74 -10.63 1.53 20.15
C LEU A 74 -11.15 2.54 19.13
N ALA A 75 -12.44 2.80 19.13
CA ALA A 75 -13.03 3.86 18.32
C ALA A 75 -14.24 4.49 19.02
N ALA A 76 -14.50 5.77 18.73
CA ALA A 76 -15.59 6.50 19.34
C ALA A 76 -16.21 7.55 18.41
N ILE A 77 -17.52 7.72 18.56
CA ILE A 77 -18.31 8.83 18.02
C ILE A 77 -19.11 9.43 19.20
N PRO A 78 -19.69 10.64 19.06
CA PRO A 78 -20.50 11.21 20.14
C PRO A 78 -21.56 10.22 20.63
N GLY A 79 -21.53 9.89 21.93
CA GLY A 79 -22.45 8.97 22.57
C GLY A 79 -22.18 7.49 22.40
N ALA A 80 -21.08 7.08 21.75
CA ALA A 80 -20.79 5.68 21.53
C ALA A 80 -19.28 5.38 21.47
N VAL A 81 -18.84 4.35 22.19
CA VAL A 81 -17.45 3.88 22.21
C VAL A 81 -17.40 2.37 22.01
N THR A 82 -16.42 1.87 21.26
CA THR A 82 -16.20 0.43 21.05
C THR A 82 -14.77 0.03 21.37
N ALA A 83 -14.60 -1.22 21.80
CA ALA A 83 -13.31 -1.87 21.94
C ALA A 83 -13.33 -3.26 21.28
N GLN A 84 -12.32 -3.51 20.45
CA GLN A 84 -11.89 -4.84 20.03
C GLN A 84 -11.10 -5.54 21.15
N PRO A 85 -10.82 -6.86 21.06
CA PRO A 85 -10.06 -7.60 22.07
C PRO A 85 -8.79 -6.89 22.55
N ALA A 86 -8.00 -6.31 21.63
CA ALA A 86 -6.79 -5.57 21.95
C ALA A 86 -7.03 -4.29 22.77
N GLY A 87 -8.20 -3.65 22.65
CA GLY A 87 -8.60 -2.46 23.39
C GLY A 87 -9.41 -2.73 24.67
N ARG A 88 -9.83 -3.99 24.92
CA ARG A 88 -10.76 -4.34 26.01
C ARG A 88 -10.23 -3.94 27.39
N GLN A 89 -8.93 -4.11 27.62
CA GLN A 89 -8.31 -3.79 28.91
C GLN A 89 -8.33 -2.28 29.19
N ALA A 90 -8.09 -1.44 28.17
CA ALA A 90 -8.18 0.00 28.31
C ALA A 90 -9.63 0.43 28.60
N LEU A 91 -10.60 -0.09 27.84
CA LEU A 91 -12.02 0.20 28.04
C LEU A 91 -12.52 -0.20 29.44
N THR A 92 -12.10 -1.37 29.92
CA THR A 92 -12.51 -1.88 31.24
C THR A 92 -11.95 -1.01 32.36
N ARG A 93 -10.69 -0.56 32.26
CA ARG A 93 -10.09 0.36 33.24
C ARG A 93 -10.79 1.72 33.25
N ALA A 94 -11.11 2.26 32.07
CA ALA A 94 -11.86 3.51 31.95
C ALA A 94 -13.26 3.39 32.57
N MET A 95 -13.98 2.30 32.30
CA MET A 95 -15.30 2.03 32.90
C MET A 95 -15.24 1.92 34.43
N ALA A 96 -14.28 1.16 34.97
CA ALA A 96 -14.11 0.99 36.41
C ALA A 96 -13.79 2.32 37.13
N ARG A 97 -13.03 3.21 36.47
CA ARG A 97 -12.75 4.56 36.97
C ARG A 97 -14.04 5.40 37.05
N GLU A 98 -14.85 5.38 36.00
CA GLU A 98 -16.13 6.09 35.96
C GLU A 98 -17.11 5.58 37.04
N ASN A 99 -17.15 4.27 37.28
CA ASN A 99 -17.95 3.70 38.36
C ASN A 99 -17.44 4.12 39.75
N SER A 100 -16.11 4.08 39.95
CA SER A 100 -15.45 4.41 41.22
C SER A 100 -15.50 5.90 41.57
N ALA A 101 -15.54 6.78 40.56
CA ALA A 101 -15.73 8.22 40.74
C ALA A 101 -17.13 8.59 41.28
N GLY A 102 -18.02 7.59 41.41
CA GLY A 102 -19.22 7.67 42.23
C GLY A 102 -20.19 8.77 41.80
N GLY A 103 -20.50 8.88 40.49
CA GLY A 103 -21.56 9.78 39.98
C GLY A 103 -21.56 11.20 40.57
N GLY A 104 -20.39 11.70 40.97
CA GLY A 104 -20.28 12.83 41.88
C GLY A 104 -20.60 14.15 41.19
N THR A 105 -21.81 14.65 41.42
CA THR A 105 -22.17 16.09 41.57
C THR A 105 -21.42 17.12 40.70
N ALA A 106 -21.18 16.81 39.43
CA ALA A 106 -21.10 17.80 38.38
C ALA A 106 -22.33 17.59 37.50
N LEU A 107 -23.00 18.67 37.10
CA LEU A 107 -24.13 18.66 36.17
C LEU A 107 -23.75 17.88 34.90
N ALA A 108 -23.99 16.57 34.85
CA ALA A 108 -23.47 15.72 33.79
C ALA A 108 -24.37 15.84 32.55
N VAL A 109 -24.09 16.85 31.74
CA VAL A 109 -24.67 17.05 30.40
C VAL A 109 -24.22 15.94 29.44
N ASP A 110 -23.11 15.25 29.75
CA ASP A 110 -22.44 14.30 28.86
C ASP A 110 -22.79 12.83 29.11
N SER A 111 -22.79 12.01 28.05
CA SER A 111 -23.10 10.58 28.12
C SER A 111 -22.03 9.76 28.85
N LEU A 112 -22.38 8.58 29.37
CA LEU A 112 -21.39 7.65 29.95
C LEU A 112 -20.31 7.26 28.92
N ALA A 113 -20.69 7.08 27.66
CA ALA A 113 -19.76 6.79 26.58
C ALA A 113 -18.73 7.92 26.38
N ASP A 114 -19.16 9.18 26.36
CA ASP A 114 -18.26 10.33 26.17
C ASP A 114 -17.30 10.52 27.36
N ARG A 115 -17.77 10.23 28.59
CA ARG A 115 -16.88 10.23 29.76
C ARG A 115 -15.83 9.12 29.73
N ILE A 116 -16.22 7.92 29.30
CA ILE A 116 -15.28 6.81 29.08
C ILE A 116 -14.22 7.19 28.04
N VAL A 117 -14.61 7.85 26.94
CA VAL A 117 -13.67 8.35 25.93
C VAL A 117 -12.69 9.35 26.53
N THR A 118 -13.20 10.31 27.30
CA THR A 118 -12.35 11.29 28.02
C THR A 118 -11.35 10.61 28.96
N ALA A 119 -11.78 9.56 29.66
CA ALA A 119 -10.90 8.76 30.51
C ALA A 119 -9.85 7.98 29.71
N LEU A 120 -10.22 7.40 28.55
CA LEU A 120 -9.29 6.72 27.65
C LEU A 120 -8.22 7.67 27.10
N ASP A 121 -8.62 8.86 26.66
CA ASP A 121 -7.71 9.90 26.17
C ASP A 121 -6.75 10.36 27.29
N SER A 122 -7.26 10.52 28.52
CA SER A 122 -6.43 10.87 29.68
C SER A 122 -5.39 9.79 30.03
N ASP A 123 -5.68 8.53 29.70
CA ASP A 123 -4.78 7.40 29.89
C ASP A 123 -3.79 7.23 28.72
N GLY A 124 -3.85 8.10 27.71
CA GLY A 124 -3.02 8.04 26.52
C GLY A 124 -3.38 6.85 25.61
N ALA A 125 -4.62 6.35 25.68
CA ALA A 125 -5.10 5.34 24.74
C ALA A 125 -5.33 5.99 23.36
N ASP A 126 -4.96 5.28 22.30
CA ASP A 126 -5.19 5.72 20.93
C ASP A 126 -6.63 5.40 20.51
N VAL A 127 -7.56 6.34 20.77
CA VAL A 127 -8.97 6.22 20.40
C VAL A 127 -9.18 6.79 19.00
N HIS A 128 -9.64 5.97 18.06
CA HIS A 128 -9.94 6.44 16.72
C HIS A 128 -11.27 7.18 16.65
N HIS A 129 -11.24 8.41 16.12
CA HIS A 129 -12.43 9.22 15.85
C HIS A 129 -12.67 9.33 14.35
N PRO A 130 -13.66 8.61 13.77
CA PRO A 130 -13.88 8.66 12.34
C PRO A 130 -14.45 10.02 11.91
N GLU A 131 -13.98 10.53 10.77
CA GLU A 131 -14.54 11.74 10.16
C GLU A 131 -15.97 11.48 9.65
N LEU A 132 -16.96 12.07 10.31
CA LEU A 132 -18.38 11.86 9.98
C LEU A 132 -18.87 12.73 8.81
N GLY A 133 -18.20 13.85 8.53
CA GLY A 133 -18.59 14.77 7.46
C GLY A 133 -20.03 15.28 7.64
N SER A 134 -20.92 14.93 6.69
CA SER A 134 -22.35 15.28 6.76
C SER A 134 -23.18 14.32 7.61
N LEU A 135 -22.61 13.20 8.08
CA LEU A 135 -23.34 12.26 8.94
C LEU A 135 -23.53 12.88 10.33
N VAL A 136 -24.76 12.76 10.83
CA VAL A 136 -25.15 13.14 12.18
C VAL A 136 -24.88 11.99 13.15
N ALA A 137 -24.25 12.30 14.28
CA ALA A 137 -24.16 11.49 15.49
C ALA A 137 -24.23 12.42 16.70
N ALA A 138 -25.29 12.31 17.51
CA ALA A 138 -25.52 13.20 18.64
C ALA A 138 -26.20 12.47 19.80
N VAL A 139 -26.03 13.01 21.00
CA VAL A 139 -26.77 12.61 22.21
C VAL A 139 -27.58 13.83 22.69
N PRO A 140 -28.83 13.99 22.21
CA PRO A 140 -29.65 15.14 22.58
C PRO A 140 -30.00 15.17 24.07
N ALA A 141 -29.89 16.34 24.69
CA ALA A 141 -30.19 16.54 26.11
C ALA A 141 -31.68 16.76 26.39
N ASP A 142 -32.44 17.22 25.38
CA ASP A 142 -33.83 17.65 25.53
C ASP A 142 -34.68 17.31 24.28
N PRO A 143 -36.02 17.39 24.36
CA PRO A 143 -36.90 17.06 23.24
C PRO A 143 -36.71 17.93 21.99
N GLN A 144 -36.32 19.21 22.14
CA GLN A 144 -36.08 20.11 21.01
C GLN A 144 -34.79 19.72 20.27
N SER A 145 -33.67 19.59 20.98
CA SER A 145 -32.41 19.13 20.38
C SER A 145 -32.55 17.74 19.76
N ARG A 146 -33.41 16.87 20.31
CA ARG A 146 -33.73 15.57 19.71
C ARG A 146 -34.47 15.72 18.38
N ASN A 147 -35.45 16.61 18.30
CA ASN A 147 -36.18 16.85 17.06
C ASN A 147 -35.27 17.46 15.99
N GLU A 148 -34.41 18.42 16.36
CA GLU A 148 -33.40 19.00 15.47
C GLU A 148 -32.43 17.94 14.94
N ALA A 149 -31.91 17.05 15.80
CA ALA A 149 -31.05 15.94 15.38
C ALA A 149 -31.78 14.98 14.42
N ARG A 150 -33.07 14.67 14.66
CA ARG A 150 -33.87 13.83 13.75
C ARG A 150 -34.10 14.49 12.39
N GLN A 151 -34.34 15.80 12.36
CA GLN A 151 -34.45 16.55 11.11
C GLN A 151 -33.13 16.58 10.36
N ALA A 152 -32.01 16.77 11.07
CA ALA A 152 -30.68 16.72 10.47
C ALA A 152 -30.36 15.34 9.86
N VAL A 153 -30.77 14.25 10.52
CA VAL A 153 -30.68 12.89 9.96
C VAL A 153 -31.54 12.75 8.71
N ALA A 154 -32.79 13.23 8.72
CA ALA A 154 -33.68 13.13 7.57
C ALA A 154 -33.21 13.95 6.34
N ASN A 155 -32.43 15.00 6.56
CA ASN A 155 -31.92 15.89 5.51
C ASN A 155 -30.71 15.31 4.75
N VAL A 156 -30.12 14.21 5.22
CA VAL A 156 -28.91 13.61 4.65
C VAL A 156 -29.21 12.19 4.18
N ASP A 157 -28.89 11.90 2.92
CA ASP A 157 -28.99 10.55 2.37
C ASP A 157 -27.79 9.70 2.83
N ASP A 158 -28.02 8.88 3.85
CA ASP A 158 -27.03 7.95 4.44
C ASP A 158 -26.31 7.10 3.38
N GLU A 159 -27.07 6.58 2.42
CA GLU A 159 -26.57 5.67 1.40
C GLU A 159 -25.74 6.43 0.34
N ALA A 160 -26.15 7.65 -0.02
CA ALA A 160 -25.36 8.50 -0.90
C ALA A 160 -24.02 8.89 -0.25
N VAL A 161 -24.02 9.19 1.06
CA VAL A 161 -22.78 9.46 1.80
C VAL A 161 -21.89 8.22 1.83
N ARG A 162 -22.46 7.05 2.12
CA ARG A 162 -21.73 5.77 2.15
C ARG A 162 -21.10 5.42 0.79
N LEU A 163 -21.81 5.64 -0.31
CA LEU A 163 -21.28 5.44 -1.66
C LEU A 163 -20.17 6.44 -2.02
N LYS A 164 -20.26 7.67 -1.51
CA LYS A 164 -19.25 8.71 -1.73
C LYS A 164 -18.00 8.45 -0.90
N SER A 165 -18.14 8.07 0.37
CA SER A 165 -17.01 7.74 1.27
C SER A 165 -16.29 6.45 0.86
N ALA A 166 -16.95 5.54 0.15
CA ALA A 166 -16.33 4.34 -0.41
C ALA A 166 -15.28 4.65 -1.50
N VAL A 167 -15.38 5.81 -2.17
CA VAL A 167 -14.44 6.25 -3.20
C VAL A 167 -13.25 6.95 -2.55
N LYS A 168 -12.03 6.58 -2.94
CA LYS A 168 -10.81 7.17 -2.42
C LYS A 168 -10.72 8.65 -2.81
N SER A 169 -10.42 9.52 -1.85
CA SER A 169 -10.42 10.98 -2.02
C SER A 169 -9.31 11.50 -2.93
N ARG A 170 -8.21 10.74 -3.07
CA ARG A 170 -6.99 11.14 -3.79
C ARG A 170 -6.69 10.26 -5.01
N ASP A 171 -7.72 9.81 -5.70
CA ASP A 171 -7.56 9.07 -6.94
C ASP A 171 -7.02 9.95 -8.09
N GLY A 172 -6.43 9.28 -9.09
CA GLY A 172 -6.04 9.88 -10.36
C GLY A 172 -7.26 10.46 -11.09
N PHE A 173 -6.99 11.34 -12.06
CA PHE A 173 -7.99 11.91 -12.96
C PHE A 173 -8.82 10.81 -13.64
N PHE A 174 -8.15 9.81 -14.23
CA PHE A 174 -8.87 8.76 -14.97
C PHE A 174 -9.78 7.96 -14.04
N THR A 175 -9.28 7.51 -12.90
CA THR A 175 -10.08 6.78 -11.91
C THR A 175 -11.26 7.62 -11.42
N THR A 176 -11.03 8.89 -11.08
CA THR A 176 -12.06 9.78 -10.52
C THR A 176 -13.21 10.02 -11.50
N PHE A 177 -12.91 10.29 -12.78
CA PHE A 177 -13.92 10.74 -13.74
C PHE A 177 -14.45 9.64 -14.66
N PHE A 178 -13.69 8.57 -14.89
CA PHE A 178 -14.05 7.50 -15.84
C PHE A 178 -14.35 6.15 -15.18
N ILE A 179 -14.06 5.97 -13.89
CA ILE A 179 -14.27 4.68 -13.20
C ILE A 179 -15.19 4.85 -11.99
N SER A 180 -14.77 5.66 -11.01
CA SER A 180 -15.47 5.91 -9.74
C SER A 180 -16.93 6.35 -9.85
N PRO A 181 -17.40 7.06 -10.90
CA PRO A 181 -18.81 7.45 -11.00
C PRO A 181 -19.77 6.26 -11.00
N TYR A 182 -19.38 5.13 -11.60
CA TYR A 182 -20.21 3.93 -11.67
C TYR A 182 -19.68 2.74 -10.86
N SER A 183 -18.36 2.59 -10.67
CA SER A 183 -17.80 1.43 -9.96
C SER A 183 -18.29 1.32 -8.51
N ARG A 184 -18.55 2.44 -7.84
CA ARG A 184 -19.13 2.46 -6.48
C ARG A 184 -20.51 1.77 -6.40
N TYR A 185 -21.29 1.83 -7.49
CA TYR A 185 -22.57 1.12 -7.55
C TYR A 185 -22.39 -0.37 -7.82
N ILE A 186 -21.31 -0.75 -8.53
CA ILE A 186 -20.90 -2.15 -8.66
C ILE A 186 -20.47 -2.68 -7.28
N ALA A 187 -19.70 -1.90 -6.51
CA ALA A 187 -19.30 -2.28 -5.15
C ALA A 187 -20.52 -2.53 -4.26
N ARG A 188 -21.51 -1.64 -4.32
CA ARG A 188 -22.80 -1.87 -3.64
C ARG A 188 -23.53 -3.12 -4.13
N TRP A 189 -23.56 -3.35 -5.44
CA TRP A 189 -24.18 -4.56 -6.00
C TRP A 189 -23.48 -5.82 -5.47
N CYS A 190 -22.15 -5.83 -5.42
CA CYS A 190 -21.37 -6.91 -4.82
C CYS A 190 -21.70 -7.10 -3.34
N ALA A 191 -21.76 -6.02 -2.55
CA ALA A 191 -22.12 -6.07 -1.13
C ALA A 191 -23.51 -6.68 -0.92
N ARG A 192 -24.50 -6.31 -1.74
CA ARG A 192 -25.87 -6.87 -1.68
C ARG A 192 -25.94 -8.34 -2.07
N ARG A 193 -24.98 -8.83 -2.86
CA ARG A 193 -24.86 -10.23 -3.24
C ARG A 193 -24.00 -11.06 -2.28
N GLY A 194 -23.48 -10.44 -1.21
CA GLY A 194 -22.59 -11.11 -0.26
C GLY A 194 -21.22 -11.47 -0.84
N LEU A 195 -20.81 -10.83 -1.94
CA LEU A 195 -19.46 -10.99 -2.47
C LEU A 195 -18.46 -10.27 -1.56
N THR A 196 -17.32 -10.91 -1.35
CA THR A 196 -16.22 -10.35 -0.54
C THR A 196 -15.24 -9.55 -1.40
N PRO A 197 -14.52 -8.56 -0.84
CA PRO A 197 -13.45 -7.85 -1.54
C PRO A 197 -12.46 -8.80 -2.22
N ASN A 198 -11.96 -9.81 -1.50
CA ASN A 198 -10.97 -10.76 -2.02
C ASN A 198 -11.49 -11.55 -3.25
N GLN A 199 -12.79 -11.87 -3.32
CA GLN A 199 -13.38 -12.50 -4.51
C GLN A 199 -13.37 -11.56 -5.71
N VAL A 200 -13.65 -10.27 -5.50
CA VAL A 200 -13.62 -9.25 -6.55
C VAL A 200 -12.18 -8.98 -7.01
N THR A 201 -11.22 -8.89 -6.09
CA THR A 201 -9.78 -8.78 -6.37
C THR A 201 -9.27 -9.96 -7.19
N THR A 202 -9.70 -11.19 -6.84
CA THR A 202 -9.36 -12.40 -7.61
C THR A 202 -9.97 -12.36 -9.02
N ALA A 203 -11.21 -11.91 -9.17
CA ALA A 203 -11.84 -11.74 -10.48
C ALA A 203 -11.12 -10.67 -11.33
N SER A 204 -10.65 -9.58 -10.70
CA SER A 204 -9.80 -8.56 -11.33
C SER A 204 -8.51 -9.17 -11.88
N LEU A 205 -7.79 -9.97 -11.08
CA LEU A 205 -6.59 -10.67 -11.50
C LEU A 205 -6.86 -11.63 -12.68
N LEU A 206 -7.87 -12.49 -12.57
CA LEU A 206 -8.20 -13.45 -13.63
C LEU A 206 -8.52 -12.72 -14.95
N THR A 207 -9.26 -11.62 -14.89
CA THR A 207 -9.58 -10.78 -16.05
C THR A 207 -8.32 -10.20 -16.69
N ALA A 208 -7.37 -9.71 -15.89
CA ALA A 208 -6.08 -9.22 -16.41
C ALA A 208 -5.21 -10.33 -17.02
N LEU A 209 -5.21 -11.53 -16.45
CA LEU A 209 -4.47 -12.67 -17.02
C LEU A 209 -5.07 -13.11 -18.36
N ILE A 210 -6.41 -13.08 -18.49
CA ILE A 210 -7.08 -13.28 -19.77
C ILE A 210 -6.70 -12.16 -20.75
N ALA A 211 -6.67 -10.89 -20.30
CA ALA A 211 -6.23 -9.77 -21.12
C ALA A 211 -4.79 -9.95 -21.63
N ALA A 212 -3.86 -10.36 -20.77
CA ALA A 212 -2.49 -10.69 -21.13
C ALA A 212 -2.42 -11.85 -22.12
N GLY A 213 -3.26 -12.88 -21.94
CA GLY A 213 -3.41 -13.99 -22.89
C GLY A 213 -3.91 -13.54 -24.26
N CYS A 214 -4.90 -12.63 -24.31
CA CYS A 214 -5.37 -12.00 -25.54
C CYS A 214 -4.25 -11.20 -26.24
N ALA A 215 -3.47 -10.42 -25.49
CA ALA A 215 -2.32 -9.70 -26.02
C ALA A 215 -1.27 -10.66 -26.58
N ALA A 216 -1.01 -11.77 -25.88
CA ALA A 216 -0.06 -12.79 -26.30
C ALA A 216 -0.43 -13.47 -27.63
N THR A 217 -1.67 -13.40 -28.09
CA THR A 217 -2.05 -13.92 -29.41
C THR A 217 -1.30 -13.24 -30.55
N GLY A 218 -0.87 -11.98 -30.38
CA GLY A 218 -0.19 -11.20 -31.41
C GLY A 218 -1.11 -10.73 -32.55
N THR A 219 -2.43 -10.95 -32.44
CA THR A 219 -3.40 -10.54 -33.45
C THR A 219 -4.03 -9.20 -33.12
N ARG A 220 -4.56 -8.49 -34.12
CA ARG A 220 -5.22 -7.20 -33.90
C ARG A 220 -6.44 -7.31 -32.99
N LEU A 221 -7.29 -8.32 -33.23
CA LEU A 221 -8.45 -8.58 -32.39
C LEU A 221 -8.04 -8.97 -30.97
N GLY A 222 -6.94 -9.73 -30.82
CA GLY A 222 -6.35 -10.04 -29.51
C GLY A 222 -5.90 -8.80 -28.74
N PHE A 223 -5.25 -7.85 -29.40
CA PHE A 223 -4.88 -6.58 -28.77
C PHE A 223 -6.10 -5.72 -28.41
N VAL A 224 -7.13 -5.69 -29.25
CA VAL A 224 -8.41 -5.02 -28.94
C VAL A 224 -9.09 -5.63 -27.71
N ALA A 225 -9.21 -6.95 -27.68
CA ALA A 225 -9.73 -7.66 -26.52
C ALA A 225 -8.89 -7.41 -25.26
N ALA A 226 -7.56 -7.42 -25.38
CA ALA A 226 -6.65 -7.15 -24.28
C ALA A 226 -6.85 -5.76 -23.68
N GLY A 227 -6.96 -4.72 -24.50
CA GLY A 227 -7.21 -3.35 -24.01
C GLY A 227 -8.55 -3.21 -23.29
N VAL A 228 -9.62 -3.78 -23.85
CA VAL A 228 -10.95 -3.76 -23.21
C VAL A 228 -10.94 -4.51 -21.88
N LEU A 229 -10.37 -5.72 -21.87
CA LEU A 229 -10.30 -6.54 -20.66
C LEU A 229 -9.37 -5.92 -19.60
N LEU A 230 -8.33 -5.19 -20.00
CA LEU A 230 -7.47 -4.46 -19.08
C LEU A 230 -8.25 -3.37 -18.33
N ILE A 231 -9.09 -2.61 -19.03
CA ILE A 231 -9.99 -1.63 -18.39
C ILE A 231 -11.02 -2.33 -17.50
N ALA A 232 -11.61 -3.44 -17.97
CA ALA A 232 -12.57 -4.20 -17.18
C ALA A 232 -11.94 -4.72 -15.87
N SER A 233 -10.71 -5.24 -15.93
CA SER A 233 -9.93 -5.62 -14.76
C SER A 233 -9.72 -4.42 -13.83
N PHE A 234 -9.30 -3.26 -14.35
CA PHE A 234 -9.09 -2.06 -13.55
C PHE A 234 -10.38 -1.55 -12.87
N VAL A 235 -11.55 -1.69 -13.51
CA VAL A 235 -12.85 -1.39 -12.89
C VAL A 235 -13.11 -2.30 -11.70
N LEU A 236 -12.87 -3.61 -11.84
CA LEU A 236 -13.05 -4.59 -10.76
C LEU A 236 -12.09 -4.30 -9.60
N ASP A 237 -10.87 -3.91 -9.92
CA ASP A 237 -9.86 -3.48 -8.95
C ASP A 237 -10.31 -2.27 -8.13
N CYS A 238 -10.80 -1.22 -8.79
CA CYS A 238 -11.36 -0.09 -8.07
C CYS A 238 -12.59 -0.50 -7.22
N THR A 239 -13.35 -1.49 -7.71
CA THR A 239 -14.56 -1.99 -7.07
C THR A 239 -14.25 -2.76 -5.78
N ASP A 240 -13.16 -3.52 -5.69
CA ASP A 240 -12.84 -4.30 -4.49
C ASP A 240 -12.50 -3.40 -3.30
N GLY A 241 -11.70 -2.35 -3.49
CA GLY A 241 -11.34 -1.40 -2.46
C GLY A 241 -12.52 -0.53 -2.06
N GLN A 242 -13.37 -0.17 -3.03
CA GLN A 242 -14.65 0.48 -2.76
C GLN A 242 -15.60 -0.44 -1.99
N LEU A 243 -15.62 -1.74 -2.26
CA LEU A 243 -16.43 -2.73 -1.55
C LEU A 243 -15.94 -2.93 -0.11
N ALA A 244 -14.62 -2.99 0.09
CA ALA A 244 -14.00 -3.05 1.41
C ALA A 244 -14.36 -1.83 2.25
N ARG A 245 -14.24 -0.62 1.68
CA ARG A 245 -14.65 0.64 2.35
C ARG A 245 -16.16 0.73 2.58
N TYR A 246 -16.97 0.38 1.58
CA TYR A 246 -18.42 0.41 1.67
C TYR A 246 -18.94 -0.54 2.76
N SER A 247 -18.33 -1.72 2.91
CA SER A 247 -18.77 -2.76 3.85
C SER A 247 -17.97 -2.81 5.16
N LEU A 248 -16.95 -1.96 5.32
CA LEU A 248 -15.91 -2.02 6.36
C LEU A 248 -15.29 -3.42 6.52
N GLN A 249 -15.16 -4.15 5.40
CA GLN A 249 -14.54 -5.46 5.33
C GLN A 249 -13.06 -5.31 4.99
N TYR A 250 -12.29 -4.84 5.96
CA TYR A 250 -10.83 -4.75 5.83
C TYR A 250 -10.17 -6.03 6.33
N SER A 251 -9.12 -6.46 5.63
CA SER A 251 -8.33 -7.60 6.07
C SER A 251 -6.87 -7.45 5.62
N THR A 252 -6.01 -8.04 6.42
CA THR A 252 -4.54 -8.02 6.28
C THR A 252 -4.14 -8.73 4.99
N LEU A 253 -4.70 -9.93 4.80
CA LEU A 253 -4.60 -10.73 3.59
C LEU A 253 -5.17 -9.98 2.38
N GLY A 254 -6.31 -9.29 2.53
CA GLY A 254 -6.92 -8.53 1.43
C GLY A 254 -6.05 -7.36 0.96
N ALA A 255 -5.47 -6.59 1.90
CA ALA A 255 -4.52 -5.52 1.58
C ALA A 255 -3.29 -6.04 0.83
N TRP A 256 -2.73 -7.17 1.28
CA TRP A 256 -1.59 -7.82 0.61
C TRP A 256 -1.96 -8.38 -0.77
N LEU A 257 -3.12 -9.03 -0.90
CA LEU A 257 -3.60 -9.58 -2.17
C LEU A 257 -3.78 -8.48 -3.21
N ASP A 258 -4.46 -7.39 -2.84
CA ASP A 258 -4.65 -6.21 -3.70
C ASP A 258 -3.29 -5.69 -4.20
N ALA A 259 -2.41 -5.34 -3.27
CA ALA A 259 -1.05 -4.88 -3.52
C ALA A 259 -0.21 -5.81 -4.43
N THR A 260 -0.27 -7.12 -4.17
CA THR A 260 0.48 -8.14 -4.92
C THR A 260 -0.07 -8.33 -6.32
N PHE A 261 -1.39 -8.47 -6.43
CA PHE A 261 -2.06 -8.71 -7.71
C PHE A 261 -1.88 -7.51 -8.62
N ASP A 262 -1.83 -6.31 -8.07
CA ASP A 262 -1.52 -5.09 -8.78
C ASP A 262 -0.23 -5.14 -9.61
N ARG A 263 0.84 -5.70 -9.03
CA ARG A 263 2.12 -5.90 -9.72
C ARG A 263 2.07 -7.11 -10.65
N ALA A 264 1.44 -8.20 -10.22
CA ALA A 264 1.29 -9.39 -11.04
C ALA A 264 0.54 -9.12 -12.35
N LYS A 265 -0.57 -8.36 -12.30
CA LYS A 265 -1.36 -7.96 -13.47
C LYS A 265 -0.51 -7.15 -14.44
N GLU A 266 0.23 -6.15 -13.94
CA GLU A 266 1.09 -5.29 -14.75
C GLU A 266 2.18 -6.09 -15.47
N TYR A 267 2.91 -6.94 -14.75
CA TYR A 267 4.00 -7.74 -15.33
C TYR A 267 3.48 -8.81 -16.29
N ALA A 268 2.35 -9.45 -15.96
CA ALA A 268 1.70 -10.40 -16.87
C ALA A 268 1.28 -9.71 -18.17
N TYR A 269 0.71 -8.51 -18.10
CA TYR A 269 0.31 -7.76 -19.29
C TYR A 269 1.50 -7.35 -20.15
N TYR A 270 2.62 -6.92 -19.55
CA TYR A 270 3.86 -6.61 -20.28
C TYR A 270 4.42 -7.85 -20.97
N ALA A 271 4.46 -8.99 -20.27
CA ALA A 271 4.88 -10.26 -20.85
C ALA A 271 3.95 -10.70 -22.00
N GLY A 272 2.64 -10.52 -21.84
CA GLY A 272 1.65 -10.81 -22.89
C GLY A 272 1.87 -9.99 -24.14
N LEU A 273 2.08 -8.67 -24.00
CA LEU A 273 2.44 -7.78 -25.12
C LEU A 273 3.74 -8.20 -25.80
N ALA A 274 4.78 -8.48 -25.03
CA ALA A 274 6.08 -8.88 -25.56
C ALA A 274 6.02 -10.22 -26.30
N LEU A 275 5.30 -11.19 -25.75
CA LEU A 275 5.08 -12.49 -26.40
C LEU A 275 4.27 -12.34 -27.69
N GLY A 276 3.21 -11.53 -27.67
CA GLY A 276 2.39 -11.26 -28.85
C GLY A 276 3.16 -10.56 -29.97
N ALA A 277 3.99 -9.57 -29.62
CA ALA A 277 4.86 -8.88 -30.58
C ALA A 277 5.91 -9.82 -31.20
N ALA A 278 6.55 -10.65 -30.38
CA ALA A 278 7.57 -11.60 -30.82
C ALA A 278 7.02 -12.63 -31.83
N ARG A 279 5.75 -13.04 -31.69
CA ARG A 279 5.07 -13.91 -32.68
C ARG A 279 4.90 -13.24 -34.05
N GLY A 280 4.76 -11.91 -34.06
CA GLY A 280 4.74 -11.09 -35.27
C GLY A 280 6.13 -10.69 -35.79
N GLY A 281 7.21 -11.22 -35.19
CA GLY A 281 8.59 -10.89 -35.55
C GLY A 281 9.13 -9.60 -34.91
N ASP A 282 8.40 -8.98 -34.00
CA ASP A 282 8.78 -7.73 -33.33
C ASP A 282 9.26 -8.00 -31.89
N ASP A 283 10.57 -8.16 -31.67
CA ASP A 283 11.09 -8.39 -30.32
C ASP A 283 11.12 -7.08 -29.51
N VAL A 284 10.27 -7.05 -28.46
CA VAL A 284 10.13 -5.94 -27.52
C VAL A 284 10.38 -6.36 -26.08
N TRP A 285 10.97 -7.54 -25.82
CA TRP A 285 11.22 -8.00 -24.45
C TRP A 285 12.15 -7.08 -23.67
N ALA A 286 13.15 -6.48 -24.32
CA ALA A 286 14.00 -5.49 -23.69
C ALA A 286 13.22 -4.23 -23.27
N LEU A 287 12.22 -3.81 -24.06
CA LEU A 287 11.37 -2.67 -23.72
C LEU A 287 10.42 -3.02 -22.57
N ALA A 288 9.84 -4.22 -22.58
CA ALA A 288 8.99 -4.71 -21.50
C ALA A 288 9.75 -4.82 -20.16
N LEU A 289 10.96 -5.38 -20.19
CA LEU A 289 11.84 -5.46 -19.03
C LEU A 289 12.26 -4.05 -18.57
N GLY A 290 12.66 -3.17 -19.50
CA GLY A 290 12.98 -1.78 -19.19
C GLY A 290 11.82 -1.03 -18.52
N ALA A 291 10.59 -1.25 -18.98
CA ALA A 291 9.39 -0.63 -18.39
C ALA A 291 9.14 -1.12 -16.96
N MET A 292 9.25 -2.43 -16.72
CA MET A 292 9.17 -3.01 -15.37
C MET A 292 10.25 -2.45 -14.43
N ILE A 293 11.49 -2.33 -14.90
CA ILE A 293 12.60 -1.79 -14.11
C ILE A 293 12.32 -0.34 -13.73
N LEU A 294 11.97 0.48 -14.72
CA LEU A 294 11.70 1.90 -14.50
C LEU A 294 10.55 2.11 -13.52
N GLN A 295 9.45 1.35 -13.67
CA GLN A 295 8.30 1.43 -12.76
C GLN A 295 8.67 0.99 -11.35
N THR A 296 9.45 -0.10 -11.22
CA THR A 296 9.88 -0.62 -9.92
C THR A 296 10.82 0.35 -9.20
N CYS A 297 11.81 0.90 -9.90
CA CYS A 297 12.69 1.92 -9.34
C CYS A 297 11.92 3.16 -8.90
N ARG A 298 10.95 3.61 -9.70
CA ARG A 298 10.08 4.75 -9.37
C ARG A 298 9.27 4.50 -8.09
N HIS A 299 8.62 3.35 -7.97
CA HIS A 299 7.89 3.00 -6.75
C HIS A 299 8.81 2.89 -5.53
N VAL A 300 10.00 2.28 -5.67
CA VAL A 300 10.97 2.21 -4.56
C VAL A 300 11.47 3.60 -4.15
N VAL A 301 11.62 4.53 -5.10
CA VAL A 301 11.87 5.96 -4.80
C VAL A 301 10.71 6.56 -4.00
N ASP A 302 9.46 6.30 -4.40
CA ASP A 302 8.27 6.76 -3.67
C ASP A 302 8.27 6.25 -2.22
N PHE A 303 8.43 4.95 -2.03
CA PHE A 303 8.41 4.32 -0.72
C PHE A 303 9.58 4.76 0.16
N SER A 304 10.81 4.72 -0.36
CA SER A 304 12.01 5.05 0.41
C SER A 304 11.98 6.50 0.87
N PHE A 305 11.49 7.42 0.05
CA PHE A 305 11.37 8.83 0.45
C PHE A 305 10.31 9.04 1.51
N ASN A 306 9.13 8.44 1.36
CA ASN A 306 8.05 8.59 2.35
C ASN A 306 8.46 7.97 3.69
N GLU A 307 9.04 6.77 3.67
CA GLU A 307 9.54 6.10 4.87
C GLU A 307 10.64 6.90 5.57
N ALA A 308 11.58 7.46 4.80
CA ALA A 308 12.64 8.31 5.34
C ALA A 308 12.13 9.61 6.00
N ASN A 309 10.89 9.99 5.73
CA ASN A 309 10.25 11.20 6.26
C ASN A 309 9.01 10.89 7.12
N HIS A 310 8.74 9.63 7.46
CA HIS A 310 7.51 9.22 8.14
C HIS A 310 7.30 9.97 9.48
N ASP A 311 8.38 10.15 10.24
CA ASP A 311 8.35 10.81 11.56
C ASP A 311 8.64 12.33 11.47
N ALA A 312 8.70 12.91 10.27
CA ALA A 312 9.16 14.27 10.09
C ALA A 312 8.03 15.30 10.23
N THR A 313 8.16 16.25 11.16
CA THR A 313 7.15 17.28 11.49
C THR A 313 6.59 18.02 10.27
N ALA A 314 5.28 18.35 10.30
CA ALA A 314 4.53 19.00 9.22
C ALA A 314 5.25 20.22 8.60
N ASN A 315 5.12 20.37 7.28
CA ASN A 315 5.90 21.30 6.48
C ASN A 315 5.30 22.72 6.46
N THR A 316 6.04 23.71 6.96
CA THR A 316 5.65 25.14 6.96
C THR A 316 6.45 25.99 5.96
N SER A 317 7.10 25.38 4.97
CA SER A 317 7.98 26.09 4.02
C SER A 317 7.23 26.98 3.01
N PRO A 318 7.90 27.99 2.40
CA PRO A 318 7.34 28.78 1.30
C PRO A 318 6.91 27.94 0.08
N THR A 319 7.55 26.80 -0.15
CA THR A 319 7.17 25.82 -1.17
C THR A 319 5.88 25.08 -0.83
N ALA A 320 5.60 24.80 0.45
CA ALA A 320 4.30 24.28 0.88
C ALA A 320 3.20 25.33 0.65
N ALA A 321 3.45 26.58 1.03
CA ALA A 321 2.51 27.68 0.79
C ALA A 321 2.25 27.94 -0.71
N LEU A 322 3.24 27.71 -1.59
CA LEU A 322 3.06 27.76 -3.04
C LEU A 322 2.24 26.57 -3.56
N SER A 323 2.47 25.36 -3.02
CA SER A 323 1.66 24.19 -3.33
C SER A 323 0.20 24.43 -2.96
N ASP A 324 -0.08 24.94 -1.75
CA ASP A 324 -1.43 25.26 -1.27
C ASP A 324 -2.11 26.33 -2.14
N LYS A 325 -1.36 27.36 -2.57
CA LYS A 325 -1.86 28.37 -3.51
C LYS A 325 -2.17 27.79 -4.88
N LEU A 326 -1.35 26.87 -5.40
CA LEU A 326 -1.63 26.20 -6.68
C LEU A 326 -2.83 25.25 -6.54
N ASP A 327 -2.95 24.57 -5.40
CA ASP A 327 -4.05 23.64 -5.12
C ASP A 327 -5.41 24.35 -5.01
N SER A 328 -5.42 25.66 -4.73
CA SER A 328 -6.62 26.50 -4.86
C SER A 328 -7.11 26.70 -6.30
N VAL A 329 -6.30 26.38 -7.32
CA VAL A 329 -6.67 26.44 -8.74
C VAL A 329 -6.97 25.03 -9.26
N GLY A 330 -8.25 24.65 -9.24
CA GLY A 330 -8.69 23.26 -9.38
C GLY A 330 -8.20 22.47 -10.60
N TRP A 331 -7.93 23.10 -11.76
CA TRP A 331 -7.42 22.39 -12.93
C TRP A 331 -5.93 22.02 -12.79
N THR A 332 -5.14 22.81 -12.05
CA THR A 332 -3.70 22.56 -11.87
C THR A 332 -3.44 21.34 -10.98
N VAL A 333 -4.36 21.05 -10.05
CA VAL A 333 -4.35 19.83 -9.22
C VAL A 333 -4.40 18.59 -10.09
N TRP A 334 -5.31 18.56 -11.08
CA TRP A 334 -5.46 17.42 -11.98
C TRP A 334 -4.26 17.24 -12.90
N VAL A 335 -3.72 18.33 -13.46
CA VAL A 335 -2.50 18.26 -14.27
C VAL A 335 -1.33 17.70 -13.45
N ARG A 336 -1.13 18.18 -12.22
CA ARG A 336 -0.07 17.66 -11.34
C ARG A 336 -0.28 16.18 -11.01
N ARG A 337 -1.51 15.75 -10.74
CA ARG A 337 -1.84 14.33 -10.52
C ARG A 337 -1.55 13.48 -11.76
N MET A 338 -1.90 13.95 -12.95
CA MET A 338 -1.68 13.23 -14.22
C MET A 338 -0.20 13.14 -14.61
N ILE A 339 0.60 14.19 -14.37
CA ILE A 339 2.05 14.23 -14.68
C ILE A 339 2.80 13.08 -14.00
N VAL A 340 2.33 12.66 -12.83
CA VAL A 340 2.93 11.57 -12.05
C VAL A 340 2.58 10.19 -12.64
N LEU A 341 1.75 10.14 -13.70
CA LEU A 341 1.25 8.96 -14.39
C LEU A 341 0.77 7.87 -13.40
N PRO A 342 -0.29 8.17 -12.61
CA PRO A 342 -0.86 7.22 -11.66
C PRO A 342 -1.38 5.96 -12.35
N ILE A 343 -1.74 4.96 -11.54
CA ILE A 343 -2.18 3.65 -12.01
C ILE A 343 -3.32 3.79 -13.04
N GLY A 344 -4.37 4.57 -12.75
CA GLY A 344 -5.50 4.73 -13.67
C GLY A 344 -5.12 5.29 -15.03
N GLU A 345 -4.34 6.38 -15.07
CA GLU A 345 -3.86 7.01 -16.30
C GLU A 345 -2.96 6.07 -17.09
N ARG A 346 -2.06 5.36 -16.39
CA ARG A 346 -1.13 4.41 -17.00
C ARG A 346 -1.88 3.23 -17.63
N TRP A 347 -2.85 2.67 -16.92
CA TRP A 347 -3.67 1.55 -17.41
C TRP A 347 -4.56 1.98 -18.58
N ALA A 348 -5.15 3.17 -18.53
CA ALA A 348 -5.91 3.73 -19.64
C ALA A 348 -5.03 3.92 -20.89
N MET A 349 -3.86 4.52 -20.71
CA MET A 349 -2.88 4.71 -21.78
C MET A 349 -2.45 3.37 -22.40
N ILE A 350 -2.07 2.38 -21.58
CA ILE A 350 -1.67 1.05 -22.05
C ILE A 350 -2.83 0.36 -22.78
N ALA A 351 -4.04 0.39 -22.22
CA ALA A 351 -5.22 -0.23 -22.83
C ALA A 351 -5.53 0.36 -24.20
N VAL A 352 -5.56 1.69 -24.31
CA VAL A 352 -5.86 2.39 -25.56
C VAL A 352 -4.74 2.20 -26.57
N LEU A 353 -3.47 2.28 -26.18
CA LEU A 353 -2.36 2.10 -27.11
C LEU A 353 -2.22 0.66 -27.58
N THR A 354 -2.40 -0.33 -26.70
CA THR A 354 -2.56 -1.74 -27.12
C THR A 354 -3.71 -1.85 -28.12
N ALA A 355 -4.81 -1.17 -27.75
CA ALA A 355 -6.03 -0.92 -28.50
C ALA A 355 -5.83 -0.59 -29.97
N VAL A 356 -5.04 0.47 -30.18
CA VAL A 356 -5.03 1.26 -31.42
C VAL A 356 -3.69 1.21 -32.15
N THR A 357 -2.61 0.77 -31.50
CA THR A 357 -1.23 0.80 -32.02
C THR A 357 -0.52 -0.56 -31.93
N THR A 358 0.82 -0.58 -31.84
CA THR A 358 1.64 -1.78 -31.68
C THR A 358 2.20 -1.90 -30.25
N PRO A 359 2.60 -3.10 -29.80
CA PRO A 359 3.29 -3.27 -28.52
C PRO A 359 4.53 -2.40 -28.37
N ARG A 360 5.34 -2.26 -29.43
CA ARG A 360 6.53 -1.39 -29.45
C ARG A 360 6.19 0.07 -29.16
N ILE A 361 5.18 0.63 -29.84
CA ILE A 361 4.73 2.01 -29.60
C ILE A 361 4.20 2.15 -28.17
N THR A 362 3.40 1.18 -27.72
CA THR A 362 2.87 1.14 -26.35
C THR A 362 4.01 1.21 -25.31
N PHE A 363 5.06 0.41 -25.48
CA PHE A 363 6.21 0.45 -24.57
C PHE A 363 7.05 1.73 -24.68
N TYR A 364 7.24 2.30 -25.88
CA TYR A 364 7.95 3.58 -26.00
C TYR A 364 7.22 4.71 -25.28
N VAL A 365 5.90 4.83 -25.49
CA VAL A 365 5.12 5.87 -24.81
C VAL A 365 5.13 5.65 -23.30
N LEU A 366 4.98 4.40 -22.86
CA LEU A 366 5.07 4.04 -21.44
C LEU A 366 6.42 4.39 -20.83
N LEU A 367 7.53 4.02 -21.47
CA LEU A 367 8.88 4.32 -21.00
C LEU A 367 9.13 5.82 -20.92
N ILE A 368 8.76 6.59 -21.95
CA ILE A 368 8.92 8.04 -21.99
C ILE A 368 8.08 8.70 -20.88
N GLY A 369 6.80 8.31 -20.77
CA GLY A 369 5.89 8.83 -19.75
C GLY A 369 6.36 8.52 -18.33
N CYS A 370 6.73 7.26 -18.05
CA CYS A 370 7.26 6.86 -16.75
C CYS A 370 8.60 7.52 -16.44
N ALA A 371 9.48 7.73 -17.44
CA ALA A 371 10.78 8.37 -17.24
C ALA A 371 10.60 9.86 -16.90
N PHE A 372 9.68 10.54 -17.58
CA PHE A 372 9.30 11.91 -17.27
C PHE A 372 8.72 12.00 -15.84
N ALA A 373 7.76 11.15 -15.50
CA ALA A 373 7.15 11.11 -14.18
C ALA A 373 8.16 10.80 -13.07
N ALA A 374 9.06 9.83 -13.28
CA ALA A 374 10.13 9.49 -12.36
C ALA A 374 11.12 10.65 -12.16
N THR A 375 11.51 11.32 -13.24
CA THR A 375 12.41 12.48 -13.17
C THR A 375 11.75 13.64 -12.42
N TYR A 376 10.50 13.97 -12.75
CA TYR A 376 9.73 15.04 -12.11
C TYR A 376 9.61 14.83 -10.58
N THR A 377 9.15 13.63 -10.18
CA THR A 377 8.97 13.29 -8.76
C THR A 377 10.27 13.19 -7.98
N THR A 378 11.29 12.55 -8.56
CA THR A 378 12.62 12.39 -7.92
C THR A 378 13.31 13.74 -7.77
N ALA A 379 13.30 14.61 -8.80
CA ALA A 379 13.89 15.93 -8.73
C ALA A 379 13.25 16.79 -7.63
N GLY A 380 11.91 16.79 -7.55
CA GLY A 380 11.19 17.47 -6.48
C GLY A 380 11.55 16.96 -5.08
N ARG A 381 11.73 15.65 -4.90
CA ARG A 381 12.15 15.04 -3.64
C ARG A 381 13.60 15.30 -3.27
N VAL A 382 14.51 15.29 -4.24
CA VAL A 382 15.93 15.66 -4.05
C VAL A 382 16.00 17.12 -3.59
N LEU A 383 15.27 18.02 -4.26
CA LEU A 383 15.20 19.42 -3.85
C LEU A 383 14.66 19.57 -2.43
N ARG A 384 13.55 18.90 -2.09
CA ARG A 384 13.01 18.88 -0.71
C ARG A 384 14.00 18.33 0.30
N SER A 385 14.74 17.28 -0.05
CA SER A 385 15.71 16.64 0.85
C SER A 385 16.95 17.49 1.12
N LEU A 386 17.40 18.26 0.13
CA LEU A 386 18.56 19.14 0.27
C LEU A 386 18.22 20.46 0.97
N THR A 387 16.98 20.93 0.79
CA THR A 387 16.49 22.17 1.42
C THR A 387 16.00 21.95 2.86
N ARG A 388 15.45 20.77 3.18
CA ARG A 388 14.96 20.41 4.51
C ARG A 388 16.08 19.81 5.36
N LYS A 389 16.45 20.46 6.47
CA LYS A 389 17.30 19.86 7.52
C LYS A 389 16.49 18.93 8.43
N ALA A 390 15.70 18.00 7.86
CA ALA A 390 14.95 17.03 8.67
C ALA A 390 15.91 16.07 9.36
N GLN A 391 15.76 15.89 10.67
CA GLN A 391 16.42 14.80 11.38
C GLN A 391 15.65 13.51 11.11
N ARG A 392 16.37 12.47 10.65
CA ARG A 392 15.80 11.15 10.43
C ARG A 392 15.98 10.27 11.66
N THR A 393 14.93 9.54 12.01
CA THR A 393 14.89 8.61 13.14
C THR A 393 15.70 7.35 12.84
N ASP A 394 16.06 6.61 13.89
CA ASP A 394 16.69 5.29 13.75
C ASP A 394 15.74 4.29 13.06
N ARG A 395 14.43 4.41 13.30
CA ARG A 395 13.39 3.62 12.62
C ARG A 395 13.47 3.80 11.10
N ALA A 396 13.49 5.04 10.64
CA ALA A 396 13.60 5.36 9.21
C ALA A 396 14.90 4.84 8.60
N ALA A 397 16.03 4.98 9.32
CA ALA A 397 17.32 4.48 8.85
C ALA A 397 17.34 2.94 8.75
N GLN A 398 16.72 2.23 9.70
CA GLN A 398 16.57 0.78 9.67
C GLN A 398 15.67 0.34 8.51
N ALA A 399 14.52 0.98 8.31
CA ALA A 399 13.63 0.68 7.21
C ALA A 399 14.31 0.86 5.84
N LEU A 400 15.14 1.90 5.67
CA LEU A 400 15.95 2.07 4.45
C LEU A 400 17.00 0.96 4.29
N ALA A 401 17.63 0.51 5.37
CA ALA A 401 18.59 -0.59 5.33
C ALA A 401 17.91 -1.92 4.96
N ASP A 402 16.71 -2.16 5.49
CA ASP A 402 15.89 -3.33 5.16
C ASP A 402 15.45 -3.30 3.69
N LEU A 403 15.05 -2.13 3.17
CA LEU A 403 14.72 -1.92 1.75
C LEU A 403 15.93 -2.06 0.82
N ALA A 404 17.15 -1.93 1.33
CA ALA A 404 18.37 -2.11 0.55
C ALA A 404 18.59 -3.58 0.15
N ASP A 405 18.00 -4.56 0.86
CA ASP A 405 18.09 -6.01 0.56
C ASP A 405 19.53 -6.53 0.50
N SER A 406 20.41 -6.03 1.37
CA SER A 406 21.82 -6.42 1.40
C SER A 406 21.99 -7.84 1.94
N GLY A 407 22.74 -8.64 1.21
CA GLY A 407 22.95 -10.05 1.45
C GLY A 407 24.23 -10.38 2.24
N PRO A 408 24.63 -11.67 2.21
CA PRO A 408 25.69 -12.17 3.08
C PRO A 408 27.07 -11.62 2.72
N LEU A 409 27.31 -11.22 1.47
CA LEU A 409 28.60 -10.65 1.06
C LEU A 409 28.80 -9.27 1.68
N ALA A 410 27.75 -8.44 1.68
CA ALA A 410 27.76 -7.16 2.37
C ALA A 410 27.87 -7.33 3.89
N GLU A 411 27.12 -8.27 4.49
CA GLU A 411 27.18 -8.57 5.93
C GLU A 411 28.58 -9.01 6.40
N LEU A 412 29.26 -9.86 5.62
CA LEU A 412 30.59 -10.38 5.97
C LEU A 412 31.64 -9.26 6.00
N LEU A 413 31.63 -8.39 5.00
CA LEU A 413 32.52 -7.24 4.90
C LEU A 413 32.20 -6.20 5.98
N GLY A 414 30.92 -6.11 6.39
CA GLY A 414 30.46 -5.17 7.40
C GLY A 414 30.93 -5.47 8.84
N ARG A 415 31.38 -6.70 9.14
CA ARG A 415 31.89 -7.04 10.48
C ARG A 415 33.23 -6.37 10.81
N ALA A 416 33.93 -5.78 9.82
CA ALA A 416 35.29 -5.28 9.96
C ALA A 416 35.42 -3.75 10.18
N ALA A 417 34.35 -2.95 10.09
CA ALA A 417 34.45 -1.50 10.23
C ALA A 417 33.17 -0.85 10.76
N ARG A 418 33.23 -0.26 11.96
CA ARG A 418 32.20 0.67 12.47
C ARG A 418 32.82 2.05 12.63
N GLY A 419 32.25 3.05 11.97
CA GLY A 419 32.70 4.44 12.09
C GLY A 419 31.61 5.41 11.64
N GLU A 420 31.45 6.49 12.39
CA GLU A 420 30.48 7.55 12.11
C GLU A 420 30.99 8.45 10.97
N SER A 421 30.11 8.82 10.03
CA SER A 421 30.39 9.83 9.00
C SER A 421 29.18 10.71 8.79
N ARG A 422 29.42 12.00 8.56
CA ARG A 422 28.39 13.01 8.29
C ARG A 422 27.99 13.11 6.81
N HIS A 423 28.65 12.39 5.91
CA HIS A 423 28.41 12.46 4.46
C HIS A 423 27.39 11.42 3.99
N SER A 424 26.54 11.78 3.01
CA SER A 424 25.53 10.89 2.44
C SER A 424 26.18 9.70 1.71
N MET A 425 25.68 8.50 1.98
CA MET A 425 26.18 7.25 1.40
C MET A 425 25.57 6.98 0.00
N ALA A 426 24.58 7.77 -0.41
CA ALA A 426 23.97 7.69 -1.74
C ALA A 426 24.98 7.88 -2.89
N TYR A 427 26.02 8.71 -2.70
CA TYR A 427 27.08 8.86 -3.69
C TYR A 427 27.83 7.55 -3.93
N LEU A 428 28.18 6.82 -2.86
CA LEU A 428 28.90 5.55 -2.98
C LEU A 428 28.03 4.47 -3.64
N ALA A 429 26.74 4.43 -3.27
CA ALA A 429 25.77 3.56 -3.94
C ALA A 429 25.66 3.89 -5.44
N PHE A 430 25.63 5.17 -5.80
CA PHE A 430 25.57 5.61 -7.19
C PHE A 430 26.82 5.21 -7.98
N VAL A 431 28.02 5.43 -7.43
CA VAL A 431 29.27 5.06 -8.10
C VAL A 431 29.34 3.54 -8.30
N GLY A 432 28.99 2.74 -7.28
CA GLY A 432 28.96 1.29 -7.40
C GLY A 432 27.94 0.82 -8.43
N ALA A 433 26.73 1.39 -8.43
CA ALA A 433 25.68 1.10 -9.39
C ALA A 433 26.11 1.42 -10.83
N ALA A 434 26.69 2.60 -11.04
CA ALA A 434 27.21 3.04 -12.33
C ALA A 434 28.36 2.14 -12.79
N LEU A 435 29.28 1.76 -11.90
CA LEU A 435 30.42 0.90 -12.21
C LEU A 435 29.97 -0.43 -12.83
N VAL A 436 29.07 -1.17 -12.16
CA VAL A 436 28.63 -2.48 -12.64
C VAL A 436 27.76 -2.38 -13.90
N THR A 437 26.81 -1.44 -13.94
CA THR A 437 25.90 -1.31 -15.09
C THR A 437 26.59 -0.78 -16.35
N LEU A 438 27.46 0.23 -16.22
CA LEU A 438 28.25 0.74 -17.34
C LEU A 438 29.26 -0.31 -17.81
N SER A 439 29.86 -1.09 -16.92
CA SER A 439 30.76 -2.18 -17.32
C SER A 439 30.05 -3.24 -18.17
N ALA A 440 28.83 -3.63 -17.80
CA ALA A 440 28.00 -4.51 -18.62
C ALA A 440 27.64 -3.87 -19.97
N LEU A 441 27.32 -2.57 -19.99
CA LEU A 441 26.99 -1.82 -21.21
C LEU A 441 28.19 -1.68 -22.16
N LEU A 442 29.40 -1.53 -21.64
CA LEU A 442 30.61 -1.37 -22.45
C LEU A 442 31.19 -2.73 -22.86
N TRP A 443 31.38 -3.63 -21.91
CA TRP A 443 32.14 -4.88 -22.11
C TRP A 443 31.28 -6.16 -22.15
N GLY A 444 29.99 -6.08 -21.82
CA GLY A 444 29.10 -7.24 -21.86
C GLY A 444 29.50 -8.31 -20.85
N ALA A 445 29.48 -9.57 -21.26
CA ALA A 445 29.81 -10.74 -20.45
C ALA A 445 31.32 -10.98 -20.25
N GLY A 446 32.09 -9.92 -20.01
CA GLY A 446 33.54 -10.00 -19.81
C GLY A 446 33.96 -10.11 -18.33
N TRP A 447 35.18 -10.60 -18.08
CA TRP A 447 35.78 -10.59 -16.73
C TRP A 447 35.92 -9.18 -16.14
N GLN A 448 36.01 -8.15 -16.98
CA GLN A 448 35.98 -6.75 -16.57
C GLN A 448 34.67 -6.40 -15.86
N THR A 449 33.54 -6.89 -16.37
CA THR A 449 32.22 -6.72 -15.75
C THR A 449 32.13 -7.46 -14.42
N VAL A 450 32.73 -8.64 -14.31
CA VAL A 450 32.80 -9.38 -13.04
C VAL A 450 33.65 -8.64 -12.00
N LEU A 451 34.81 -8.11 -12.38
CA LEU A 451 35.64 -7.29 -11.50
C LEU A 451 34.90 -6.03 -11.02
N CYS A 452 34.15 -5.39 -11.92
CA CYS A 452 33.26 -4.27 -11.56
C CYS A 452 32.11 -4.71 -10.64
N GLY A 453 31.60 -5.93 -10.81
CA GLY A 453 30.64 -6.56 -9.90
C GLY A 453 31.19 -6.79 -8.49
N VAL A 454 32.46 -7.21 -8.38
CA VAL A 454 33.16 -7.28 -7.08
C VAL A 454 33.30 -5.87 -6.48
N GLY A 455 33.67 -4.88 -7.29
CA GLY A 455 33.71 -3.47 -6.87
C GLY A 455 32.35 -2.98 -6.34
N TYR A 456 31.26 -3.34 -7.00
CA TYR A 456 29.89 -3.04 -6.56
C TYR A 456 29.55 -3.69 -5.22
N VAL A 457 29.93 -4.95 -4.99
CA VAL A 457 29.76 -5.64 -3.70
C VAL A 457 30.52 -4.91 -2.58
N LEU A 458 31.77 -4.52 -2.83
CA LEU A 458 32.56 -3.76 -1.85
C LEU A 458 31.94 -2.40 -1.53
N MET A 459 31.54 -1.65 -2.55
CA MET A 459 30.92 -0.32 -2.37
C MET A 459 29.57 -0.39 -1.68
N SER A 460 28.71 -1.35 -2.06
CA SER A 460 27.41 -1.54 -1.42
C SER A 460 27.54 -1.96 0.05
N ALA A 461 28.48 -2.84 0.38
CA ALA A 461 28.80 -3.20 1.76
C ALA A 461 29.18 -1.96 2.59
N VAL A 462 30.04 -1.09 2.05
CA VAL A 462 30.44 0.15 2.72
C VAL A 462 29.28 1.13 2.85
N THR A 463 28.36 1.17 1.89
CA THR A 463 27.15 2.01 1.95
C THR A 463 26.26 1.66 3.13
N VAL A 464 25.98 0.37 3.35
CA VAL A 464 25.04 -0.10 4.39
C VAL A 464 25.69 -0.33 5.75
N LEU A 465 27.02 -0.20 5.83
CA LEU A 465 27.78 -0.24 7.08
C LEU A 465 27.42 0.88 8.07
N ARG A 466 26.73 1.92 7.59
CA ARG A 466 26.38 3.11 8.37
C ARG A 466 24.87 3.32 8.37
N PRO A 467 24.28 3.85 9.46
CA PRO A 467 22.88 4.24 9.46
C PRO A 467 22.58 5.25 8.34
N LEU A 468 21.57 4.95 7.52
CA LEU A 468 21.17 5.72 6.34
C LEU A 468 20.42 7.01 6.71
N LYS A 469 21.09 7.91 7.42
CA LYS A 469 20.52 9.16 7.97
C LYS A 469 20.81 10.39 7.13
N GLY A 470 21.70 10.31 6.14
CA GLY A 470 22.08 11.43 5.27
C GLY A 470 20.93 11.91 4.38
N PRO A 471 20.90 13.18 3.95
CA PRO A 471 19.74 13.79 3.28
C PRO A 471 19.31 13.07 2.00
N LEU A 472 20.24 12.41 1.31
CA LEU A 472 19.95 11.67 0.08
C LEU A 472 19.97 10.16 0.26
N ASP A 473 20.17 9.64 1.47
CA ASP A 473 20.34 8.20 1.70
C ASP A 473 19.09 7.37 1.38
N TRP A 474 17.91 7.99 1.27
CA TRP A 474 16.70 7.34 0.73
C TRP A 474 16.84 6.93 -0.74
N LEU A 475 17.84 7.43 -1.47
CA LEU A 475 18.18 6.98 -2.82
C LEU A 475 18.98 5.67 -2.83
N VAL A 476 19.50 5.19 -1.70
CA VAL A 476 20.31 3.96 -1.66
C VAL A 476 19.53 2.73 -2.15
N PRO A 477 18.32 2.40 -1.62
CA PRO A 477 17.54 1.28 -2.13
C PRO A 477 17.25 1.35 -3.64
N PRO A 478 16.71 2.46 -4.21
CA PRO A 478 16.42 2.50 -5.64
C PRO A 478 17.68 2.47 -6.53
N LEU A 479 18.82 3.00 -6.07
CA LEU A 479 20.09 2.87 -6.79
C LEU A 479 20.54 1.41 -6.86
N PHE A 480 20.37 0.63 -5.79
CA PHE A 480 20.66 -0.80 -5.81
C PHE A 480 19.73 -1.58 -6.74
N ARG A 481 18.43 -1.24 -6.80
CA ARG A 481 17.50 -1.82 -7.79
C ARG A 481 17.90 -1.51 -9.22
N ALA A 482 18.23 -0.25 -9.50
CA ALA A 482 18.69 0.15 -10.82
C ALA A 482 19.98 -0.58 -11.22
N ALA A 483 20.91 -0.79 -10.29
CA ALA A 483 22.14 -1.53 -10.51
C ALA A 483 21.87 -3.01 -10.85
N GLU A 484 21.11 -3.68 -9.99
CA GLU A 484 20.79 -5.10 -10.10
C GLU A 484 20.02 -5.38 -11.40
N TYR A 485 18.88 -4.71 -11.58
CA TYR A 485 18.01 -4.98 -12.71
C TYR A 485 18.57 -4.49 -14.03
N GLY A 486 19.26 -3.33 -14.02
CA GLY A 486 19.94 -2.80 -15.20
C GLY A 486 21.03 -3.76 -15.68
N THR A 487 21.83 -4.30 -14.77
CA THR A 487 22.87 -5.29 -15.11
C THR A 487 22.27 -6.56 -15.72
N VAL A 488 21.19 -7.09 -15.12
CA VAL A 488 20.47 -8.26 -15.63
C VAL A 488 19.92 -8.01 -17.05
N LEU A 489 19.25 -6.87 -17.27
CA LEU A 489 18.73 -6.48 -18.58
C LEU A 489 19.83 -6.40 -19.62
N VAL A 490 20.92 -5.68 -19.32
CA VAL A 490 21.99 -5.43 -20.28
C VAL A 490 22.72 -6.72 -20.67
N LEU A 491 23.03 -7.58 -19.69
CA LEU A 491 23.69 -8.86 -19.97
C LEU A 491 22.79 -9.81 -20.76
N ALA A 492 21.49 -9.86 -20.43
CA ALA A 492 20.53 -10.68 -21.18
C ALA A 492 20.33 -10.17 -22.61
N ALA A 493 20.28 -8.85 -22.82
CA ALA A 493 20.20 -8.25 -24.15
C ALA A 493 21.46 -8.54 -24.98
N LYS A 494 22.64 -8.45 -24.37
CA LYS A 494 23.94 -8.71 -25.04
C LYS A 494 24.26 -10.19 -25.25
N ALA A 495 23.54 -11.10 -24.60
CA ALA A 495 23.72 -12.53 -24.82
C ALA A 495 23.27 -12.97 -26.22
N ASP A 496 22.44 -12.16 -26.90
CA ASP A 496 21.98 -12.37 -28.28
C ASP A 496 21.42 -13.78 -28.55
N VAL A 497 20.70 -14.32 -27.55
CA VAL A 497 20.05 -15.63 -27.61
C VAL A 497 18.57 -15.50 -27.25
N ASN A 498 17.72 -16.03 -28.13
CA ASN A 498 16.28 -16.12 -27.93
C ASN A 498 15.95 -16.78 -26.57
N GLY A 499 15.16 -16.08 -25.77
CA GLY A 499 14.75 -16.52 -24.44
C GLY A 499 15.59 -15.97 -23.29
N ALA A 500 16.76 -15.37 -23.54
CA ALA A 500 17.56 -14.74 -22.47
C ALA A 500 16.80 -13.56 -21.83
N LEU A 501 16.22 -12.66 -22.63
CA LEU A 501 15.41 -11.54 -22.15
C LEU A 501 14.13 -11.98 -21.41
N PRO A 502 13.33 -12.95 -21.90
CA PRO A 502 12.24 -13.55 -21.12
C PRO A 502 12.69 -14.15 -19.77
N ALA A 503 13.83 -14.84 -19.73
CA ALA A 503 14.37 -15.41 -18.50
C ALA A 503 14.80 -14.31 -17.51
N ALA A 504 15.46 -13.26 -18.01
CA ALA A 504 15.79 -12.07 -17.25
C ALA A 504 14.55 -11.33 -16.74
N PHE A 505 13.49 -11.25 -17.55
CA PHE A 505 12.19 -10.71 -17.13
C PHE A 505 11.62 -11.51 -15.96
N GLY A 506 11.63 -12.84 -16.03
CA GLY A 506 11.19 -13.69 -14.92
C GLY A 506 12.01 -13.47 -13.65
N LEU A 507 13.34 -13.35 -13.76
CA LEU A 507 14.22 -13.10 -12.61
C LEU A 507 13.91 -11.75 -11.97
N VAL A 508 13.87 -10.67 -12.77
CA VAL A 508 13.59 -9.32 -12.26
C VAL A 508 12.18 -9.23 -11.68
N ALA A 509 11.17 -9.90 -12.27
CA ALA A 509 9.82 -9.93 -11.71
C ALA A 509 9.78 -10.63 -10.34
N ALA A 510 10.48 -11.76 -10.18
CA ALA A 510 10.55 -12.48 -8.91
C ALA A 510 11.26 -11.66 -7.81
N VAL A 511 12.35 -11.00 -8.17
CA VAL A 511 13.12 -10.16 -7.25
C VAL A 511 12.35 -8.86 -6.93
N ALA A 512 11.69 -8.24 -7.91
CA ALA A 512 10.84 -7.08 -7.69
C ALA A 512 9.69 -7.41 -6.74
N TYR A 513 9.07 -8.58 -6.90
CA TYR A 513 8.04 -9.06 -5.98
C TYR A 513 8.55 -9.13 -4.53
N HIS A 514 9.73 -9.71 -4.28
CA HIS A 514 10.37 -9.72 -2.96
C HIS A 514 10.51 -8.31 -2.35
N HIS A 515 10.89 -7.32 -3.17
CA HIS A 515 11.03 -5.95 -2.69
C HIS A 515 9.69 -5.28 -2.40
N TYR A 516 8.65 -5.51 -3.22
CA TYR A 516 7.31 -5.05 -2.88
C TYR A 516 6.79 -5.69 -1.61
N ASP A 517 6.97 -7.01 -1.45
CA ASP A 517 6.58 -7.71 -0.23
C ASP A 517 7.22 -7.08 1.01
N THR A 518 8.54 -6.79 0.93
CA THR A 518 9.27 -6.08 1.99
C THR A 518 8.69 -4.69 2.27
N VAL A 519 8.38 -3.90 1.23
CA VAL A 519 7.73 -2.59 1.38
C VAL A 519 6.40 -2.70 2.11
N TYR A 520 5.55 -3.64 1.72
CA TYR A 520 4.21 -3.78 2.30
C TYR A 520 4.24 -4.26 3.75
N ARG A 521 5.22 -5.10 4.12
CA ARG A 521 5.42 -5.49 5.52
C ARG A 521 5.88 -4.32 6.40
N ILE A 522 6.81 -3.51 5.89
CA ILE A 522 7.31 -2.31 6.61
C ILE A 522 6.17 -1.31 6.79
N ARG A 523 5.40 -1.01 5.73
CA ARG A 523 4.19 -0.17 5.81
C ARG A 523 3.15 -0.71 6.78
N GLY A 524 3.02 -2.03 6.84
CA GLY A 524 2.17 -2.76 7.78
C GLY A 524 2.62 -2.70 9.24
N ASN A 525 3.75 -2.05 9.55
CA ASN A 525 4.44 -2.17 10.85
C ASN A 525 4.70 -3.63 11.27
N ALA A 526 4.82 -4.54 10.30
CA ALA A 526 4.98 -5.97 10.52
C ALA A 526 6.46 -6.43 10.44
N GLY A 527 7.38 -5.47 10.30
CA GLY A 527 8.81 -5.70 10.13
C GLY A 527 9.22 -5.89 8.68
N ALA A 528 10.50 -6.19 8.44
CA ALA A 528 11.03 -6.52 7.11
C ALA A 528 11.00 -8.02 6.84
N SER A 529 11.36 -8.40 5.61
CA SER A 529 11.58 -9.80 5.22
C SER A 529 12.64 -10.45 6.12
N PRO A 530 12.46 -11.74 6.49
CA PRO A 530 13.37 -12.38 7.43
C PRO A 530 14.78 -12.52 6.85
N ALA A 531 15.81 -12.30 7.67
CA ALA A 531 17.20 -12.29 7.19
C ALA A 531 17.65 -13.61 6.52
N TRP A 532 17.07 -14.75 6.91
CA TRP A 532 17.37 -16.03 6.24
C TRP A 532 16.91 -16.03 4.77
N LEU A 533 15.80 -15.37 4.46
CA LEU A 533 15.27 -15.27 3.09
C LEU A 533 16.26 -14.49 2.24
N VAL A 534 16.65 -13.28 2.67
CA VAL A 534 17.62 -12.42 1.99
C VAL A 534 18.95 -13.16 1.76
N ARG A 535 19.44 -13.90 2.77
CA ARG A 535 20.65 -14.73 2.63
C ARG A 535 20.49 -15.87 1.62
N ALA A 536 19.36 -16.57 1.64
CA ALA A 536 19.08 -17.68 0.72
C ALA A 536 19.01 -17.21 -0.74
N ILE A 537 18.44 -16.03 -0.99
CA ILE A 537 18.38 -15.43 -2.33
C ILE A 537 19.60 -14.54 -2.62
N GLY A 538 20.62 -14.51 -1.76
CA GLY A 538 21.91 -13.85 -1.99
C GLY A 538 21.96 -12.32 -1.86
N GLY A 539 20.85 -11.66 -1.49
CA GLY A 539 20.75 -10.20 -1.51
C GLY A 539 21.01 -9.56 -2.88
N HIS A 540 20.87 -8.24 -2.97
CA HIS A 540 21.03 -7.51 -4.23
C HIS A 540 22.45 -7.64 -4.79
N GLU A 541 23.48 -7.62 -3.93
CA GLU A 541 24.87 -7.66 -4.34
C GLU A 541 25.31 -9.07 -4.76
N GLY A 542 24.88 -10.10 -4.04
CA GLY A 542 25.19 -11.49 -4.38
C GLY A 542 24.51 -11.93 -5.66
N ARG A 543 23.25 -11.56 -5.90
CA ARG A 543 22.56 -11.86 -7.17
C ARG A 543 23.19 -11.12 -8.34
N THR A 544 23.53 -9.85 -8.18
CA THR A 544 24.19 -9.07 -9.23
C THR A 544 25.54 -9.70 -9.60
N LEU A 545 26.37 -10.06 -8.60
CA LEU A 545 27.64 -10.74 -8.85
C LEU A 545 27.45 -12.14 -9.47
N LEU A 546 26.47 -12.91 -8.99
CA LEU A 546 26.16 -14.22 -9.56
C LEU A 546 25.82 -14.09 -11.04
N VAL A 547 24.96 -13.15 -11.44
CA VAL A 547 24.57 -12.96 -12.84
C VAL A 547 25.76 -12.52 -13.70
N THR A 548 26.63 -11.63 -13.21
CA THR A 548 27.83 -11.22 -13.98
C THR A 548 28.80 -12.38 -14.16
N VAL A 549 29.03 -13.20 -13.13
CA VAL A 549 29.86 -14.41 -13.20
C VAL A 549 29.26 -15.42 -14.17
N LEU A 550 27.98 -15.75 -14.02
CA LEU A 550 27.28 -16.69 -14.89
C LEU A 550 27.33 -16.26 -16.35
N ALA A 551 27.15 -14.97 -16.63
CA ALA A 551 27.27 -14.43 -17.98
C ALA A 551 28.69 -14.65 -18.55
N ALA A 552 29.73 -14.44 -17.75
CA ALA A 552 31.12 -14.52 -18.19
C ALA A 552 31.63 -15.97 -18.38
N VAL A 553 31.13 -16.93 -17.60
CA VAL A 553 31.65 -18.31 -17.61
C VAL A 553 30.81 -19.27 -18.44
N LEU A 554 29.54 -18.96 -18.70
CA LEU A 554 28.64 -19.82 -19.46
C LEU A 554 28.53 -19.38 -20.92
N THR A 555 28.25 -20.34 -21.81
CA THR A 555 27.77 -19.99 -23.16
C THR A 555 26.43 -19.27 -23.09
N ALA A 556 26.09 -18.45 -24.07
CA ALA A 556 24.83 -17.69 -24.08
C ALA A 556 23.57 -18.59 -23.92
N SER A 557 23.59 -19.80 -24.49
CA SER A 557 22.51 -20.78 -24.32
C SER A 557 22.41 -21.32 -22.88
N GLN A 558 23.55 -21.60 -22.25
CA GLN A 558 23.59 -22.02 -20.84
C GLN A 558 23.22 -20.86 -19.91
N PHE A 559 23.65 -19.63 -20.22
CA PHE A 559 23.32 -18.43 -19.45
C PHE A 559 21.81 -18.18 -19.40
N LYS A 560 21.10 -18.32 -20.54
CA LYS A 560 19.63 -18.31 -20.58
C LYS A 560 19.02 -19.32 -19.60
N VAL A 561 19.49 -20.56 -19.61
CA VAL A 561 18.98 -21.62 -18.73
C VAL A 561 19.28 -21.27 -17.27
N ALA A 562 20.48 -20.77 -16.98
CA ALA A 562 20.87 -20.35 -15.64
C ALA A 562 19.97 -19.21 -15.12
N LEU A 563 19.70 -18.19 -15.94
CA LEU A 563 18.75 -17.12 -15.59
C LEU A 563 17.36 -17.67 -15.27
N ALA A 564 16.85 -18.60 -16.07
CA ALA A 564 15.55 -19.21 -15.83
C ALA A 564 15.53 -20.05 -14.54
N VAL A 565 16.58 -20.81 -14.26
CA VAL A 565 16.70 -21.60 -13.02
C VAL A 565 16.76 -20.68 -11.80
N VAL A 566 17.57 -19.61 -11.85
CA VAL A 566 17.67 -18.64 -10.76
C VAL A 566 16.33 -17.91 -10.57
N ALA A 567 15.65 -17.51 -11.66
CA ALA A 567 14.33 -16.88 -11.60
C ALA A 567 13.31 -17.78 -10.87
N VAL A 568 13.21 -19.05 -11.25
CA VAL A 568 12.30 -20.01 -10.64
C VAL A 568 12.67 -20.27 -9.18
N ALA A 569 13.96 -20.45 -8.87
CA ALA A 569 14.41 -20.69 -7.50
C ALA A 569 14.07 -19.50 -6.59
N VAL A 570 14.37 -18.26 -7.02
CA VAL A 570 14.02 -17.05 -6.27
C VAL A 570 12.51 -16.92 -6.11
N ALA A 571 11.75 -17.08 -7.19
CA ALA A 571 10.29 -16.98 -7.15
C ALA A 571 9.67 -17.97 -6.16
N LEU A 572 10.11 -19.23 -6.18
CA LEU A 572 9.58 -20.26 -5.28
C LEU A 572 9.87 -19.93 -3.82
N VAL A 573 11.12 -19.57 -3.48
CA VAL A 573 11.50 -19.30 -2.09
C VAL A 573 10.77 -18.06 -1.57
N VAL A 574 10.70 -16.99 -2.36
CA VAL A 574 10.04 -15.73 -1.99
C VAL A 574 8.52 -15.91 -1.88
N LEU A 575 7.88 -16.55 -2.86
CA LEU A 575 6.42 -16.74 -2.83
C LEU A 575 6.00 -17.64 -1.66
N VAL A 576 6.74 -18.72 -1.38
CA VAL A 576 6.44 -19.61 -0.26
C VAL A 576 6.56 -18.88 1.07
N GLU A 577 7.60 -18.05 1.25
CA GLU A 577 7.76 -17.27 2.49
C GLU A 577 6.68 -16.19 2.60
N SER A 578 6.41 -15.44 1.54
CA SER A 578 5.38 -14.39 1.54
C SER A 578 4.00 -14.96 1.83
N ILE A 579 3.58 -16.04 1.14
CA ILE A 579 2.29 -16.69 1.41
C ILE A 579 2.23 -17.18 2.86
N ARG A 580 3.28 -17.83 3.37
CA ARG A 580 3.32 -18.28 4.76
C ARG A 580 3.15 -17.12 5.73
N PHE A 581 3.85 -16.02 5.51
CA PHE A 581 3.75 -14.84 6.37
C PHE A 581 2.36 -14.22 6.34
N TRP A 582 1.82 -13.89 5.17
CA TRP A 582 0.53 -13.18 5.08
C TRP A 582 -0.68 -14.04 5.46
N VAL A 583 -0.59 -15.36 5.32
CA VAL A 583 -1.63 -16.28 5.80
C VAL A 583 -1.57 -16.50 7.31
N SER A 584 -0.37 -16.51 7.90
CA SER A 584 -0.19 -16.79 9.34
C SER A 584 -0.11 -15.55 10.23
N SER A 585 0.19 -14.38 9.66
CA SER A 585 0.37 -13.14 10.43
C SER A 585 -0.97 -12.47 10.72
N GLY A 586 -1.13 -12.04 11.98
CA GLY A 586 -2.16 -11.06 12.37
C GLY A 586 -1.74 -9.61 12.06
N ALA A 587 -0.86 -9.39 11.08
CA ALA A 587 -0.26 -8.09 10.77
C ALA A 587 -1.34 -7.05 10.43
N PRO A 588 -1.29 -5.79 10.90
CA PRO A 588 -2.35 -4.81 10.67
C PRO A 588 -2.72 -4.64 9.18
N ALA A 589 -4.03 -4.52 8.89
CA ALA A 589 -4.51 -4.25 7.53
C ALA A 589 -4.22 -2.79 7.15
N VAL A 590 -3.03 -2.53 6.58
CA VAL A 590 -2.67 -1.20 6.08
C VAL A 590 -3.15 -1.08 4.64
N HIS A 591 -4.31 -0.45 4.49
CA HIS A 591 -4.85 -0.07 3.18
C HIS A 591 -4.30 1.30 2.77
N ASP A 592 -3.90 1.45 1.50
CA ASP A 592 -3.44 2.74 0.98
C ASP A 592 -4.62 3.73 0.93
N GLU A 593 -4.73 4.58 1.95
CA GLU A 593 -5.77 5.61 2.06
C GLU A 593 -5.45 6.89 1.27
N GLY A 594 -4.30 6.92 0.57
CA GLY A 594 -3.82 8.07 -0.17
C GLY A 594 -3.05 9.01 0.74
N GLU A 595 -1.75 8.76 0.87
CA GLU A 595 -0.86 9.66 1.61
C GLU A 595 -0.76 11.04 0.94
N PRO A 596 -0.54 12.12 1.72
CA PRO A 596 -0.20 13.42 1.19
C PRO A 596 1.16 13.45 0.48
N ALA A 597 1.21 14.12 -0.67
CA ALA A 597 2.40 14.25 -1.54
C ALA A 597 3.44 15.24 -0.99
#